data_AF-R0FGI7-F1
#
_entry.id   AF-R0FGI7-F1
#
_cell.length_a   1.000
_cell.length_b   1.000
_cell.length_c   1.000
_cell.angle_alpha   90.00
_cell.angle_beta   90.00
_cell.angle_gamma   90.00
#
_symmetry.space_group_name_H-M   'P 1'
#
loop_
_entity.id
_entity.type
_entity.pdbx_description
1 polymer ?
#
loop_
_entity_poly.entity_id
_entity_poly.type
_entity_poly.pdbx_seq_one_letter_code
_entity_poly.pdbx_strand_id
1 'polypeptide(L)'
;MASRALSSFTTKPALSPKPLLPHCPASASLGFSMNTGGGRSLVLSAATVDTNNMPMTGVVFQPFEEVKKADLAIPITSHVSLARQGYADTSEAAINEQINVEYNVSYVYHSMYAYFDRDNVALKGLAKFFKESSEEERGHAEKFMEYQNQRGGRVKLHPIVSPLSEFEHAEKGDALYAMELALSLEKLTNEKLLNVHRVASENNDPQLADFVESEFLGEQIEAIKKISDYITQLRMVGKGHGVWHFDQMLLN
;
A
#
# COMPACT_ATOMS: atom_id res chain seq x y z
N MET A 1 29.95 -20.78 47.02
CA MET A 1 31.02 -19.75 46.91
C MET A 1 30.40 -18.58 46.15
N ALA A 2 29.90 -17.55 46.87
CA ALA A 2 30.52 -16.22 47.02
C ALA A 2 30.64 -15.47 45.67
N SER A 3 30.16 -14.24 45.44
CA SER A 3 29.77 -13.15 46.35
C SER A 3 28.91 -12.10 45.61
N ARG A 4 28.23 -11.28 46.42
CA ARG A 4 27.33 -10.13 46.12
C ARG A 4 28.07 -8.84 45.70
N ALA A 5 27.34 -7.94 45.03
CA ALA A 5 27.23 -6.47 45.28
C ALA A 5 26.15 -5.93 44.29
N LEU A 6 24.95 -5.44 44.64
CA LEU A 6 24.50 -4.25 45.40
C LEU A 6 25.24 -2.94 45.06
N SER A 7 24.57 -2.01 44.36
CA SER A 7 24.04 -0.77 44.98
C SER A 7 23.23 0.12 44.00
N SER A 8 22.08 0.55 44.47
CA SER A 8 21.16 1.60 43.99
C SER A 8 21.58 3.01 44.40
N PHE A 9 21.15 4.08 43.71
CA PHE A 9 20.80 5.43 44.24
C PHE A 9 20.04 6.25 43.15
N THR A 10 18.72 6.51 43.27
CA THR A 10 18.01 7.75 43.74
C THR A 10 18.06 8.97 42.78
N THR A 11 17.02 9.33 42.01
CA THR A 11 15.81 10.21 42.24
C THR A 11 15.89 11.70 41.83
N LYS A 12 15.13 12.05 40.76
CA LYS A 12 14.23 13.25 40.50
C LYS A 12 14.79 14.70 40.48
N PRO A 13 14.08 15.75 39.94
CA PRO A 13 12.77 15.81 39.23
C PRO A 13 12.66 16.70 37.95
N ALA A 14 11.54 16.48 37.22
CA ALA A 14 10.62 17.34 36.45
C ALA A 14 10.99 18.74 35.89
N LEU A 15 10.60 18.97 34.63
CA LEU A 15 10.09 20.25 34.10
C LEU A 15 8.99 20.02 33.05
N SER A 16 7.82 20.60 33.30
CA SER A 16 6.62 20.61 32.46
C SER A 16 6.60 21.78 31.47
N PRO A 17 5.99 21.65 30.29
CA PRO A 17 5.42 22.80 29.57
C PRO A 17 3.89 22.85 29.72
N LYS A 18 3.37 24.02 30.12
CA LYS A 18 1.94 24.37 30.11
C LYS A 18 1.47 24.68 28.67
N PRO A 19 0.18 24.47 28.34
CA PRO A 19 -0.39 24.78 27.03
C PRO A 19 -0.89 26.23 26.97
N LEU A 20 -0.84 26.84 25.78
CA LEU A 20 -1.52 28.10 25.46
C LEU A 20 -2.20 27.96 24.09
N LEU A 21 -3.54 27.84 24.11
CA LEU A 21 -4.44 28.26 23.02
C LEU A 21 -4.69 29.77 23.19
N PRO A 22 -5.08 30.49 22.11
CA PRO A 22 -6.52 30.76 21.98
C PRO A 22 -7.07 30.83 20.53
N HIS A 23 -8.31 30.32 20.42
CA HIS A 23 -9.49 30.90 19.78
C HIS A 23 -9.54 31.16 18.25
N CYS A 24 -10.33 30.30 17.59
CA CYS A 24 -11.30 30.68 16.56
C CYS A 24 -12.42 31.57 17.14
N PRO A 25 -13.11 32.35 16.29
CA PRO A 25 -14.55 32.49 16.40
C PRO A 25 -15.27 31.99 15.14
N ALA A 26 -16.39 31.34 15.41
CA ALA A 26 -17.33 30.80 14.45
C ALA A 26 -18.19 31.88 13.77
N SER A 27 -18.61 31.52 12.56
CA SER A 27 -19.87 31.80 11.87
C SER A 27 -20.89 32.74 12.53
N ALA A 28 -21.29 33.76 11.79
CA ALA A 28 -22.60 34.40 11.95
C ALA A 28 -23.26 34.54 10.56
N SER A 29 -24.24 33.68 10.33
CA SER A 29 -25.23 33.77 9.26
C SER A 29 -26.27 34.83 9.64
N LEU A 30 -26.51 35.79 8.76
CA LEU A 30 -27.67 36.68 8.79
C LEU A 30 -28.25 36.77 7.39
N GLY A 31 -29.37 36.08 7.18
CA GLY A 31 -30.32 36.43 6.14
C GLY A 31 -31.39 37.34 6.73
N PHE A 32 -31.83 38.35 6.00
CA PHE A 32 -33.21 38.84 6.02
C PHE A 32 -33.52 39.65 4.76
N SER A 33 -34.80 39.61 4.43
CA SER A 33 -35.45 39.85 3.14
C SER A 33 -35.78 41.31 2.84
N MET A 34 -36.16 41.54 1.57
CA MET A 34 -36.57 42.77 0.88
C MET A 34 -37.66 43.61 1.61
N ASN A 35 -37.67 44.94 1.43
CA ASN A 35 -38.55 45.63 0.44
C ASN A 35 -38.43 47.18 0.42
N THR A 36 -38.63 47.74 -0.79
CA THR A 36 -39.22 49.04 -1.20
C THR A 36 -38.65 50.41 -0.77
N GLY A 37 -38.35 51.25 -1.77
CA GLY A 37 -38.77 52.68 -1.79
C GLY A 37 -37.77 53.72 -2.34
N GLY A 38 -38.03 54.23 -3.57
CA GLY A 38 -37.96 55.67 -3.91
C GLY A 38 -36.62 56.38 -4.23
N GLY A 39 -36.45 56.78 -5.50
CA GLY A 39 -36.18 58.19 -5.88
C GLY A 39 -34.77 58.82 -5.84
N ARG A 40 -34.13 58.87 -7.03
CA ARG A 40 -33.24 59.91 -7.63
C ARG A 40 -31.81 60.21 -7.09
N SER A 41 -30.84 59.74 -7.89
CA SER A 41 -29.71 60.45 -8.55
C SER A 41 -28.52 60.96 -7.73
N LEU A 42 -27.33 60.34 -7.92
CA LEU A 42 -26.06 61.03 -8.22
C LEU A 42 -24.98 60.04 -8.74
N VAL A 43 -24.03 60.61 -9.49
CA VAL A 43 -23.09 60.05 -10.50
C VAL A 43 -21.90 59.25 -9.91
N LEU A 44 -21.20 58.50 -10.79
CA LEU A 44 -19.82 57.91 -10.72
C LEU A 44 -19.79 56.44 -10.26
N SER A 45 -19.02 55.50 -10.84
CA SER A 45 -17.96 55.50 -11.85
C SER A 45 -17.89 54.08 -12.43
N ALA A 46 -17.66 53.90 -13.73
CA ALA A 46 -17.41 52.58 -14.31
C ALA A 46 -15.99 52.13 -13.94
N ALA A 47 -15.88 51.14 -13.06
CA ALA A 47 -14.63 50.43 -12.80
C ALA A 47 -14.65 49.12 -13.58
N THR A 48 -13.83 49.12 -14.63
CA THR A 48 -13.28 48.02 -15.41
C THR A 48 -13.56 46.62 -14.88
N VAL A 49 -14.43 45.89 -15.59
CA VAL A 49 -14.23 44.45 -15.73
C VAL A 49 -12.88 44.33 -16.43
N ASP A 50 -11.85 43.89 -15.71
CA ASP A 50 -10.65 43.34 -16.36
C ASP A 50 -11.07 42.03 -17.03
N THR A 51 -11.76 42.18 -18.16
CA THR A 51 -11.84 41.18 -19.20
C THR A 51 -10.43 41.06 -19.74
N ASN A 52 -9.62 40.19 -19.11
CA ASN A 52 -8.45 39.68 -19.79
C ASN A 52 -8.94 39.03 -21.08
N ASN A 53 -8.59 39.73 -22.15
CA ASN A 53 -9.08 39.65 -23.50
C ASN A 53 -8.71 38.29 -24.11
N MET A 54 -9.53 37.26 -23.89
CA MET A 54 -9.48 36.05 -24.72
C MET A 54 -10.25 36.34 -26.00
N PRO A 55 -9.61 36.34 -27.18
CA PRO A 55 -10.37 36.43 -28.42
C PRO A 55 -11.24 35.17 -28.52
N MET A 56 -12.55 35.36 -28.73
CA MET A 56 -13.54 34.31 -29.02
C MET A 56 -13.25 33.71 -30.42
N THR A 57 -12.11 33.04 -30.59
CA THR A 57 -11.73 32.42 -31.87
C THR A 57 -12.40 31.07 -32.10
N GLY A 58 -13.20 30.57 -31.16
CA GLY A 58 -13.76 29.20 -31.22
C GLY A 58 -12.69 28.10 -31.23
N VAL A 59 -11.40 28.46 -31.09
CA VAL A 59 -10.27 27.54 -31.03
C VAL A 59 -10.09 27.10 -29.58
N VAL A 60 -10.38 25.82 -29.30
CA VAL A 60 -10.42 25.27 -27.93
C VAL A 60 -9.12 24.54 -27.54
N PHE A 61 -8.29 24.16 -28.53
CA PHE A 61 -7.04 23.43 -28.32
C PHE A 61 -5.98 23.93 -29.30
N GLN A 62 -4.79 24.27 -28.80
CA GLN A 62 -3.68 24.80 -29.61
C GLN A 62 -2.42 23.94 -29.41
N PRO A 63 -2.28 22.83 -30.15
CA PRO A 63 -1.26 21.82 -29.88
C PRO A 63 0.15 22.38 -29.75
N PHE A 64 0.58 23.22 -30.69
CA PHE A 64 1.94 23.78 -30.70
C PHE A 64 2.21 24.83 -29.62
N GLU A 65 1.17 25.47 -29.08
CA GLU A 65 1.33 26.37 -27.94
C GLU A 65 1.33 25.58 -26.63
N GLU A 66 0.51 24.54 -26.54
CA GLU A 66 0.38 23.74 -25.31
C GLU A 66 1.55 22.81 -25.07
N VAL A 67 2.18 22.25 -26.11
CA VAL A 67 3.40 21.43 -25.96
C VAL A 67 4.61 22.22 -25.47
N LYS A 68 4.57 23.56 -25.48
CA LYS A 68 5.64 24.41 -24.92
C LYS A 68 5.62 24.47 -23.39
N LYS A 69 4.59 23.90 -22.73
CA LYS A 69 4.52 23.83 -21.26
C LYS A 69 5.76 23.13 -20.70
N ALA A 70 6.33 23.68 -19.62
CA ALA A 70 7.55 23.16 -19.01
C ALA A 70 7.42 21.69 -18.57
N ASP A 71 6.25 21.29 -18.09
CA ASP A 71 5.95 19.91 -17.66
C ASP A 71 5.99 18.88 -18.81
N LEU A 72 5.99 19.35 -20.07
CA LEU A 72 6.09 18.53 -21.27
C LEU A 72 7.48 18.62 -21.93
N ALA A 73 8.42 19.36 -21.32
CA ALA A 73 9.75 19.51 -21.86
C ALA A 73 10.53 18.19 -21.78
N ILE A 74 11.21 17.83 -22.86
CA ILE A 74 12.01 16.60 -22.95
C ILE A 74 13.34 16.83 -22.21
N PRO A 75 13.67 16.03 -21.18
CA PRO A 75 14.95 16.16 -20.48
C PRO A 75 16.14 15.89 -21.42
N ILE A 76 17.17 16.73 -21.34
CA ILE A 76 18.43 16.57 -22.13
C ILE A 76 19.42 15.65 -21.40
N THR A 77 19.34 15.60 -20.07
CA THR A 77 20.26 14.83 -19.22
C THR A 77 19.93 13.34 -19.27
N SER A 78 20.93 12.50 -19.52
CA SER A 78 20.79 11.04 -19.69
C SER A 78 20.29 10.26 -18.46
N HIS A 79 20.38 10.84 -17.26
CA HIS A 79 19.99 10.16 -16.02
C HIS A 79 18.52 10.36 -15.64
N VAL A 80 17.85 11.33 -16.26
CA VAL A 80 16.43 11.63 -16.02
C VAL A 80 15.58 10.80 -16.97
N SER A 81 14.50 10.22 -16.45
CA SER A 81 13.58 9.45 -17.29
C SER A 81 12.81 10.35 -18.24
N LEU A 82 12.70 9.93 -19.50
CA LEU A 82 11.91 10.62 -20.53
C LEU A 82 10.40 10.34 -20.40
N ALA A 83 10.02 9.24 -19.74
CA ALA A 83 8.63 8.79 -19.63
C ALA A 83 7.94 9.28 -18.34
N ARG A 84 8.68 9.85 -17.39
CA ARG A 84 8.16 10.17 -16.07
C ARG A 84 7.23 11.39 -16.14
N GLN A 85 5.94 11.16 -15.94
CA GLN A 85 4.90 12.18 -15.97
C GLN A 85 3.87 11.89 -14.87
N GLY A 86 3.50 12.92 -14.10
CA GLY A 86 2.50 12.80 -13.03
C GLY A 86 2.85 11.71 -12.00
N TYR A 87 4.14 11.47 -11.74
CA TYR A 87 4.61 10.37 -10.91
C TYR A 87 5.54 10.90 -9.81
N ALA A 88 4.94 11.16 -8.65
CA ALA A 88 5.60 11.76 -7.49
C ALA A 88 6.66 10.83 -6.88
N ASP A 89 7.67 11.40 -6.22
CA ASP A 89 8.71 10.63 -5.53
C ASP A 89 8.14 9.74 -4.41
N THR A 90 7.06 10.17 -3.77
CA THR A 90 6.32 9.39 -2.78
C THR A 90 5.64 8.16 -3.40
N SER A 91 5.10 8.27 -4.61
CA SER A 91 4.55 7.13 -5.36
C SER A 91 5.65 6.16 -5.77
N GLU A 92 6.77 6.67 -6.28
CA GLU A 92 7.96 5.86 -6.61
C GLU A 92 8.48 5.10 -5.38
N ALA A 93 8.56 5.76 -4.22
CA ALA A 93 8.99 5.15 -2.97
C ALA A 93 8.00 4.09 -2.48
N ALA A 94 6.69 4.35 -2.55
CA ALA A 94 5.66 3.39 -2.14
C ALA A 94 5.71 2.10 -2.98
N ILE A 95 5.92 2.23 -4.29
CA ILE A 95 6.08 1.05 -5.17
C ILE A 95 7.36 0.28 -4.82
N ASN A 96 8.47 0.95 -4.52
CA ASN A 96 9.68 0.26 -4.06
C ASN A 96 9.50 -0.45 -2.70
N GLU A 97 8.73 0.13 -1.78
CA GLU A 97 8.35 -0.55 -0.53
C GLU A 97 7.50 -1.79 -0.83
N GLN A 98 6.50 -1.68 -1.70
CA GLN A 98 5.62 -2.79 -2.04
C GLN A 98 6.35 -3.93 -2.76
N ILE A 99 7.27 -3.63 -3.68
CA ILE A 99 8.16 -4.63 -4.31
C ILE A 99 8.89 -5.44 -3.22
N ASN A 100 9.37 -4.78 -2.17
CA ASN A 100 10.04 -5.46 -1.07
C ASN A 100 9.06 -6.27 -0.22
N VAL A 101 7.82 -5.80 -0.01
CA VAL A 101 6.78 -6.58 0.67
C VAL A 101 6.57 -7.91 -0.05
N GLU A 102 6.30 -7.89 -1.35
CA GLU A 102 6.02 -9.11 -2.13
C GLU A 102 7.23 -10.06 -2.16
N TYR A 103 8.45 -9.53 -2.30
CA TYR A 103 9.66 -10.36 -2.21
C TYR A 103 9.85 -11.02 -0.84
N ASN A 104 9.52 -10.32 0.26
CA ASN A 104 9.62 -10.90 1.59
C ASN A 104 8.55 -11.99 1.80
N VAL A 105 7.31 -11.78 1.33
CA VAL A 105 6.25 -12.79 1.41
C VAL A 105 6.60 -14.01 0.56
N SER A 106 7.08 -13.80 -0.66
CA SER A 106 7.62 -14.87 -1.53
C SER A 106 8.67 -15.71 -0.81
N TYR A 107 9.60 -15.07 -0.09
CA TYR A 107 10.67 -15.78 0.62
C TYR A 107 10.17 -16.51 1.87
N VAL A 108 9.17 -15.96 2.58
CA VAL A 108 8.50 -16.66 3.69
C VAL A 108 7.76 -17.89 3.19
N TYR A 109 7.02 -17.80 2.07
CA TYR A 109 6.37 -18.96 1.47
C TYR A 109 7.38 -20.00 0.99
N HIS A 110 8.53 -19.58 0.46
CA HIS A 110 9.61 -20.51 0.11
C HIS A 110 10.13 -21.27 1.34
N SER A 111 10.21 -20.60 2.49
CA SER A 111 10.60 -21.25 3.74
C SER A 111 9.56 -22.25 4.25
N MET A 112 8.27 -21.92 4.12
CA MET A 112 7.17 -22.85 4.44
C MET A 112 7.22 -24.08 3.53
N TYR A 113 7.44 -23.90 2.23
CA TYR A 113 7.68 -25.00 1.30
C TYR A 113 8.82 -25.92 1.78
N ALA A 114 9.98 -25.33 2.09
CA ALA A 114 11.15 -26.07 2.53
C ALA A 114 10.90 -26.86 3.84
N TYR A 115 10.02 -26.37 4.71
CA TYR A 115 9.60 -27.08 5.91
C TYR A 115 8.68 -28.27 5.60
N PHE A 116 7.61 -28.06 4.82
CA PHE A 116 6.63 -29.12 4.52
C PHE A 116 7.17 -30.21 3.59
N ASP A 117 8.22 -29.90 2.81
CA ASP A 117 8.86 -30.88 1.93
C ASP A 117 9.76 -31.89 2.67
N ARG A 118 10.16 -31.61 3.91
CA ARG A 118 10.99 -32.51 4.74
C ARG A 118 10.37 -33.90 4.86
N ASP A 119 11.21 -34.94 4.89
CA ASP A 119 10.76 -36.34 4.96
C ASP A 119 10.01 -36.68 6.26
N ASN A 120 10.32 -35.98 7.34
CA ASN A 120 9.69 -36.15 8.65
C ASN A 120 8.43 -35.29 8.86
N VAL A 121 8.07 -34.42 7.90
CA VAL A 121 6.81 -33.66 7.87
C VAL A 121 5.87 -34.24 6.81
N ALA A 122 6.39 -34.42 5.58
CA ALA A 122 5.78 -35.16 4.48
C ALA A 122 4.34 -34.75 4.08
N LEU A 123 4.02 -33.46 4.15
CA LEU A 123 2.75 -32.89 3.68
C LEU A 123 2.96 -32.26 2.29
N LYS A 124 2.90 -33.11 1.25
CA LYS A 124 3.31 -32.75 -0.11
C LYS A 124 2.35 -31.79 -0.80
N GLY A 125 1.06 -31.83 -0.47
CA GLY A 125 0.09 -30.85 -0.95
C GLY A 125 0.38 -29.45 -0.42
N LEU A 126 0.69 -29.32 0.87
CA LEU A 126 1.10 -28.05 1.49
C LEU A 126 2.44 -27.57 0.94
N ALA A 127 3.40 -28.47 0.77
CA ALA A 127 4.69 -28.11 0.15
C ALA A 127 4.49 -27.55 -1.27
N LYS A 128 3.67 -28.22 -2.10
CA LYS A 128 3.32 -27.74 -3.45
C LYS A 128 2.64 -26.37 -3.38
N PHE A 129 1.61 -26.22 -2.55
CA PHE A 129 0.89 -24.96 -2.39
C PHE A 129 1.82 -23.80 -2.03
N PHE A 130 2.64 -23.94 -1.00
CA PHE A 130 3.55 -22.85 -0.60
C PHE A 130 4.67 -22.59 -1.61
N LYS A 131 5.05 -23.60 -2.40
CA LYS A 131 5.99 -23.38 -3.51
C LYS A 131 5.34 -22.54 -4.62
N GLU A 132 4.13 -22.88 -5.01
CA GLU A 132 3.36 -22.14 -6.02
C GLU A 132 3.08 -20.71 -5.53
N SER A 133 2.65 -20.52 -4.28
CA SER A 133 2.47 -19.19 -3.68
C SER A 133 3.77 -18.38 -3.64
N SER A 134 4.92 -19.02 -3.33
CA SER A 134 6.22 -18.33 -3.39
C SER A 134 6.54 -17.81 -4.79
N GLU A 135 6.23 -18.60 -5.82
CA GLU A 135 6.43 -18.21 -7.22
C GLU A 135 5.46 -17.09 -7.65
N GLU A 136 4.19 -17.17 -7.23
CA GLU A 136 3.15 -16.16 -7.45
C GLU A 136 3.53 -14.80 -6.86
N GLU A 137 3.93 -14.75 -5.59
CA GLU A 137 4.37 -13.51 -4.94
C GLU A 137 5.62 -12.90 -5.58
N ARG A 138 6.52 -13.75 -6.10
CA ARG A 138 7.65 -13.23 -6.89
C ARG A 138 7.17 -12.58 -8.18
N GLY A 139 6.16 -13.17 -8.82
CA GLY A 139 5.46 -12.57 -9.97
C GLY A 139 4.82 -11.22 -9.64
N HIS A 140 4.21 -11.07 -8.45
CA HIS A 140 3.68 -9.79 -7.98
C HIS A 140 4.78 -8.73 -7.84
N ALA A 141 5.92 -9.09 -7.24
CA ALA A 141 7.08 -8.20 -7.13
C ALA A 141 7.58 -7.75 -8.53
N GLU A 142 7.71 -8.70 -9.46
CA GLU A 142 8.13 -8.45 -10.85
C GLU A 142 7.14 -7.52 -11.57
N LYS A 143 5.83 -7.71 -11.40
CA LYS A 143 4.79 -6.83 -11.97
C LYS A 143 4.93 -5.38 -11.47
N PHE A 144 5.19 -5.17 -10.18
CA PHE A 144 5.47 -3.84 -9.64
C PHE A 144 6.78 -3.24 -10.18
N MET A 145 7.83 -4.04 -10.37
CA MET A 145 9.10 -3.58 -10.95
C MET A 145 8.93 -3.11 -12.40
N GLU A 146 8.17 -3.86 -13.19
CA GLU A 146 7.82 -3.47 -14.56
C GLU A 146 7.04 -2.17 -14.57
N TYR A 147 6.00 -2.06 -13.75
CA TYR A 147 5.20 -0.85 -13.62
C TYR A 147 6.02 0.36 -13.19
N GLN A 148 6.92 0.21 -12.21
CA GLN A 148 7.85 1.25 -11.77
C GLN A 148 8.65 1.81 -12.94
N ASN A 149 9.18 0.93 -13.80
CA ASN A 149 9.96 1.32 -14.97
C ASN A 149 9.07 1.95 -16.06
N GLN A 150 7.85 1.46 -16.27
CA GLN A 150 6.88 2.04 -17.21
C GLN A 150 6.54 3.50 -16.85
N ARG A 151 6.35 3.80 -15.56
CA ARG A 151 6.10 5.17 -15.07
C ARG A 151 7.35 6.05 -15.02
N GLY A 152 8.49 5.54 -15.46
CA GLY A 152 9.75 6.26 -15.49
C GLY A 152 10.43 6.42 -14.13
N GLY A 153 10.02 5.63 -13.13
CA GLY A 153 10.71 5.51 -11.86
C GLY A 153 11.98 4.65 -11.95
N ARG A 154 12.54 4.36 -10.78
CA ARG A 154 13.74 3.56 -10.57
C ARG A 154 13.46 2.53 -9.50
N VAL A 155 13.57 1.27 -9.90
CA VAL A 155 13.51 0.15 -8.95
C VAL A 155 14.71 0.22 -8.01
N LYS A 156 14.44 0.14 -6.72
CA LYS A 156 15.43 0.03 -5.64
C LYS A 156 15.11 -1.21 -4.83
N LEU A 157 15.81 -2.30 -5.10
CA LEU A 157 15.65 -3.53 -4.33
C LEU A 157 16.23 -3.35 -2.93
N HIS A 158 15.44 -3.73 -1.92
CA HIS A 158 15.80 -3.65 -0.52
C HIS A 158 16.22 -5.03 0.03
N PRO A 159 16.91 -5.09 1.19
CA PRO A 159 17.23 -6.35 1.83
C PRO A 159 15.98 -7.14 2.20
N ILE A 160 16.03 -8.45 1.95
CA ILE A 160 15.01 -9.42 2.38
C ILE A 160 15.48 -10.02 3.70
N VAL A 161 14.61 -10.03 4.72
CA VAL A 161 14.97 -10.59 6.03
C VAL A 161 14.91 -12.11 5.99
N SER A 162 15.77 -12.78 6.75
CA SER A 162 15.73 -14.24 6.88
C SER A 162 14.41 -14.67 7.54
N PRO A 163 13.61 -15.55 6.90
CA PRO A 163 12.35 -16.00 7.45
C PRO A 163 12.56 -17.05 8.54
N LEU A 164 11.49 -17.36 9.29
CA LEU A 164 11.45 -18.52 10.18
C LEU A 164 11.62 -19.81 9.36
N SER A 165 12.31 -20.81 9.91
CA SER A 165 12.53 -22.11 9.26
C SER A 165 11.74 -23.27 9.89
N GLU A 166 11.16 -23.06 11.07
CA GLU A 166 10.40 -24.07 11.82
C GLU A 166 8.95 -23.61 11.99
N PHE A 167 8.02 -24.51 11.68
CA PHE A 167 6.58 -24.26 11.75
C PHE A 167 5.86 -25.33 12.59
N GLU A 168 6.61 -26.09 13.40
CA GLU A 168 6.03 -27.04 14.36
C GLU A 168 5.19 -26.29 15.39
N HIS A 169 3.98 -26.78 15.66
CA HIS A 169 3.12 -26.19 16.67
C HIS A 169 2.33 -27.24 17.45
N ALA A 170 2.68 -27.44 18.73
CA ALA A 170 2.11 -28.50 19.57
C ALA A 170 0.56 -28.50 19.64
N GLU A 171 -0.05 -27.35 19.87
CA GLU A 171 -1.51 -27.26 20.03
C GLU A 171 -2.27 -27.34 18.70
N LYS A 172 -1.91 -26.50 17.72
CA LYS A 172 -2.60 -26.38 16.43
C LYS A 172 -2.25 -27.48 15.43
N GLY A 173 -1.03 -28.01 15.51
CA GLY A 173 -0.41 -28.76 14.42
C GLY A 173 0.10 -27.82 13.33
N ASP A 174 1.12 -28.29 12.62
CA ASP A 174 1.94 -27.50 11.72
C ASP A 174 1.14 -26.93 10.55
N ALA A 175 0.27 -27.76 9.95
CA ALA A 175 -0.57 -27.39 8.81
C ALA A 175 -1.51 -26.21 9.14
N LEU A 176 -2.23 -26.29 10.26
CA LEU A 176 -3.14 -25.24 10.69
C LEU A 176 -2.37 -23.97 11.07
N TYR A 177 -1.25 -24.13 11.78
CA TYR A 177 -0.43 -22.99 12.16
C TYR A 177 0.14 -22.24 10.94
N ALA A 178 0.68 -22.96 9.95
CA ALA A 178 1.22 -22.35 8.74
C ALA A 178 0.14 -21.64 7.92
N MET A 179 -1.06 -22.24 7.78
CA MET A 179 -2.17 -21.58 7.08
C MET A 179 -2.67 -20.32 7.81
N GLU A 180 -2.70 -20.32 9.15
CA GLU A 180 -3.03 -19.11 9.92
C GLU A 180 -1.96 -18.02 9.80
N LEU A 181 -0.68 -18.40 9.70
CA LEU A 181 0.42 -17.48 9.42
C LEU A 181 0.30 -16.92 8.00
N ALA A 182 0.02 -17.76 7.00
CA ALA A 182 -0.24 -17.35 5.62
C ALA A 182 -1.39 -16.34 5.55
N LEU A 183 -2.53 -16.62 6.18
CA LEU A 183 -3.66 -15.67 6.23
C LEU A 183 -3.27 -14.33 6.87
N SER A 184 -2.40 -14.36 7.87
CA SER A 184 -1.93 -13.14 8.53
C SER A 184 -1.01 -12.33 7.62
N LEU A 185 -0.17 -13.00 6.82
CA LEU A 185 0.67 -12.37 5.80
C LEU A 185 -0.19 -11.75 4.69
N GLU A 186 -1.15 -12.49 4.13
CA GLU A 186 -2.04 -11.95 3.08
C GLU A 186 -2.82 -10.71 3.54
N LYS A 187 -3.30 -10.71 4.79
CA LYS A 187 -3.97 -9.53 5.35
C LYS A 187 -3.04 -8.35 5.54
N LEU A 188 -1.79 -8.59 5.91
CA LEU A 188 -0.76 -7.55 6.04
C LEU A 188 -0.37 -7.00 4.67
N THR A 189 -0.18 -7.86 3.66
CA THR A 189 0.06 -7.46 2.28
C THR A 189 -1.09 -6.60 1.76
N ASN A 190 -2.33 -6.99 2.02
CA ASN A 190 -3.49 -6.18 1.66
C ASN A 190 -3.49 -4.79 2.34
N GLU A 191 -3.15 -4.70 3.63
CA GLU A 191 -2.99 -3.41 4.31
C GLU A 191 -1.92 -2.54 3.63
N LYS A 192 -0.82 -3.15 3.19
CA LYS A 192 0.25 -2.47 2.45
C LYS A 192 -0.19 -2.02 1.05
N LEU A 193 -0.94 -2.84 0.31
CA LEU A 193 -1.54 -2.46 -0.98
C LEU A 193 -2.51 -1.27 -0.83
N LEU A 194 -3.38 -1.30 0.18
CA LEU A 194 -4.28 -0.18 0.49
C LEU A 194 -3.50 1.10 0.84
N ASN A 195 -2.32 0.96 1.44
CA ASN A 195 -1.44 2.10 1.68
C ASN A 195 -0.84 2.67 0.37
N VAL A 196 -0.42 1.82 -0.58
CA VAL A 196 0.03 2.27 -1.92
C VAL A 196 -1.11 3.02 -2.63
N HIS A 197 -2.32 2.46 -2.59
CA HIS A 197 -3.52 3.09 -3.16
C HIS A 197 -3.82 4.46 -2.54
N ARG A 198 -3.72 4.57 -1.20
CA ARG A 198 -3.85 5.85 -0.50
C ARG A 198 -2.80 6.86 -0.95
N VAL A 199 -1.54 6.46 -1.07
CA VAL A 199 -0.46 7.34 -1.57
C VAL A 199 -0.74 7.80 -3.00
N ALA A 200 -1.27 6.93 -3.86
CA ALA A 200 -1.69 7.29 -5.21
C ALA A 200 -2.78 8.37 -5.19
N SER A 201 -3.81 8.18 -4.35
CA SER A 201 -4.92 9.11 -4.17
C SER A 201 -4.45 10.48 -3.63
N GLU A 202 -3.58 10.48 -2.62
CA GLU A 202 -3.02 11.71 -2.04
C GLU A 202 -2.18 12.51 -3.05
N ASN A 203 -1.52 11.83 -3.99
CA ASN A 203 -0.74 12.44 -5.06
C ASN A 203 -1.53 12.75 -6.33
N ASN A 204 -2.85 12.50 -6.34
CA ASN A 204 -3.71 12.63 -7.53
C ASN A 204 -3.15 11.82 -8.72
N ASP A 205 -2.69 10.59 -8.48
CA ASP A 205 -2.20 9.66 -9.50
C ASP A 205 -3.28 8.59 -9.78
N PRO A 206 -4.27 8.89 -10.65
CA PRO A 206 -5.37 7.97 -10.91
C PRO A 206 -4.92 6.69 -11.59
N GLN A 207 -3.84 6.73 -12.37
CA GLN A 207 -3.36 5.55 -13.09
C GLN A 207 -2.64 4.57 -12.15
N LEU A 208 -1.94 5.08 -11.12
CA LEU A 208 -1.42 4.22 -10.05
C LEU A 208 -2.54 3.62 -9.19
N ALA A 209 -3.57 4.40 -8.86
CA ALA A 209 -4.71 3.87 -8.13
C ALA A 209 -5.39 2.73 -8.91
N ASP A 210 -5.69 2.97 -10.19
CA ASP A 210 -6.29 1.98 -11.10
C ASP A 210 -5.42 0.72 -11.27
N PHE A 211 -4.10 0.88 -11.42
CA PHE A 211 -3.17 -0.25 -11.49
C PHE A 211 -3.24 -1.13 -10.22
N VAL A 212 -3.23 -0.52 -9.03
CA VAL A 212 -3.32 -1.28 -7.77
C VAL A 212 -4.68 -1.97 -7.63
N GLU A 213 -5.77 -1.29 -8.01
CA GLU A 213 -7.13 -1.84 -7.98
C GLU A 213 -7.30 -3.04 -8.92
N SER A 214 -6.89 -2.87 -10.18
CA SER A 214 -7.13 -3.84 -11.25
C SER A 214 -6.24 -5.08 -11.16
N GLU A 215 -4.98 -4.90 -10.73
CA GLU A 215 -3.98 -5.97 -10.78
C GLU A 215 -3.76 -6.67 -9.44
N PHE A 216 -4.20 -6.11 -8.30
CA PHE A 216 -3.84 -6.66 -6.98
C PHE A 216 -5.00 -6.71 -5.98
N LEU A 217 -5.78 -5.64 -5.80
CA LEU A 217 -6.78 -5.61 -4.71
C LEU A 217 -7.89 -6.68 -4.86
N GLY A 218 -8.30 -6.98 -6.08
CA GLY A 218 -9.25 -8.07 -6.35
C GLY A 218 -8.66 -9.44 -6.00
N GLU A 219 -7.49 -9.74 -6.56
CA GLU A 219 -6.76 -11.00 -6.34
C GLU A 219 -6.48 -11.23 -4.85
N GLN A 220 -6.08 -10.18 -4.14
CA GLN A 220 -5.76 -10.24 -2.72
C GLN A 220 -6.97 -10.65 -1.85
N ILE A 221 -8.17 -10.18 -2.17
CA ILE A 221 -9.40 -10.55 -1.46
C ILE A 221 -9.75 -12.03 -1.72
N GLU A 222 -9.54 -12.50 -2.94
CA GLU A 222 -9.74 -13.92 -3.30
C GLU A 222 -8.74 -14.82 -2.56
N ALA A 223 -7.46 -14.43 -2.49
CA ALA A 223 -6.43 -15.14 -1.73
C ALA A 223 -6.77 -15.23 -0.23
N ILE A 224 -7.15 -14.10 0.39
CA ILE A 224 -7.57 -14.06 1.80
C ILE A 224 -8.76 -15.00 2.04
N LYS A 225 -9.74 -15.02 1.14
CA LYS A 225 -10.91 -15.90 1.24
C LYS A 225 -10.51 -17.37 1.11
N LYS A 226 -9.69 -17.72 0.11
CA LYS A 226 -9.19 -19.07 -0.15
C LYS A 226 -8.47 -19.64 1.07
N ILE A 227 -7.52 -18.90 1.64
CA ILE A 227 -6.78 -19.36 2.83
C ILE A 227 -7.70 -19.44 4.06
N SER A 228 -8.66 -18.52 4.21
CA SER A 228 -9.65 -18.60 5.29
C SER A 228 -10.50 -19.88 5.23
N ASP A 229 -10.85 -20.33 4.02
CA ASP A 229 -11.58 -21.58 3.83
C ASP A 229 -10.72 -22.79 4.18
N TYR A 230 -9.43 -22.78 3.84
CA TYR A 230 -8.49 -23.83 4.24
C TYR A 230 -8.33 -23.93 5.75
N ILE A 231 -8.20 -22.81 6.45
CA ILE A 231 -8.15 -22.78 7.92
C ILE A 231 -9.43 -23.39 8.51
N THR A 232 -10.59 -23.04 7.96
CA THR A 232 -11.88 -23.56 8.43
C THR A 232 -11.95 -25.08 8.23
N GLN A 233 -11.54 -25.58 7.06
CA GLN A 233 -11.47 -27.02 6.77
C GLN A 233 -10.51 -27.75 7.70
N LEU A 234 -9.29 -27.23 7.89
CA LEU A 234 -8.28 -27.81 8.78
C LEU A 234 -8.77 -27.91 10.23
N ARG A 235 -9.45 -26.87 10.74
CA ARG A 235 -10.09 -26.90 12.06
C ARG A 235 -11.18 -27.97 12.15
N MET A 236 -11.92 -28.18 11.06
CA MET A 236 -13.04 -29.12 11.00
C MET A 236 -12.58 -30.58 10.93
N VAL A 237 -11.53 -30.88 10.17
CA VAL A 237 -10.99 -32.25 10.01
C VAL A 237 -10.07 -32.65 11.16
N GLY A 238 -9.46 -31.68 11.85
CA GLY A 238 -8.56 -31.93 12.97
C GLY A 238 -7.23 -32.60 12.58
N LYS A 239 -6.36 -32.81 13.58
CA LYS A 239 -5.00 -33.35 13.42
C LYS A 239 -4.98 -34.82 12.97
N GLY A 240 -3.82 -35.30 12.53
CA GLY A 240 -3.63 -36.70 12.13
C GLY A 240 -4.24 -36.99 10.76
N HIS A 241 -5.13 -37.98 10.67
CA HIS A 241 -5.72 -38.40 9.39
C HIS A 241 -6.47 -37.28 8.67
N GLY A 242 -7.12 -36.36 9.41
CA GLY A 242 -7.83 -35.22 8.82
C GLY A 242 -6.89 -34.28 8.04
N VAL A 243 -5.81 -33.83 8.67
CA VAL A 243 -4.76 -33.04 8.01
C VAL A 243 -4.15 -33.79 6.82
N TRP A 244 -3.85 -35.08 6.96
CA TRP A 244 -3.32 -35.86 5.84
C TRP A 244 -4.30 -35.90 4.65
N HIS A 245 -5.59 -36.11 4.89
CA HIS A 245 -6.59 -36.10 3.81
C HIS A 245 -6.72 -34.72 3.17
N PHE A 246 -6.74 -33.65 3.97
CA PHE A 246 -6.71 -32.28 3.47
C PHE A 246 -5.48 -32.02 2.58
N ASP A 247 -4.30 -32.49 2.99
CA ASP A 247 -3.09 -32.38 2.19
C ASP A 247 -3.21 -33.11 0.83
N GLN A 248 -3.82 -34.29 0.81
CA GLN A 248 -4.09 -35.00 -0.45
C GLN A 248 -5.07 -34.23 -1.35
N MET A 249 -6.06 -33.53 -0.78
CA MET A 249 -6.94 -32.66 -1.56
C MET A 249 -6.17 -31.48 -2.16
N LEU A 250 -5.23 -30.88 -1.42
CA LEU A 250 -4.44 -29.74 -1.89
C LEU A 250 -3.40 -30.13 -2.97
N LEU A 251 -2.97 -31.39 -2.97
CA LEU A 251 -2.01 -31.91 -3.94
C LEU A 251 -2.59 -32.04 -5.35
N ASN A 252 -3.88 -32.39 -5.45
CA ASN A 252 -4.61 -32.66 -6.69
C ASN A 252 -5.26 -31.40 -7.26
#